data_AF-A0A1B6KTS1-F1
#
_entry.id   AF-A0A1B6KTS1-F1
#
_cell.length_a   1.000
_cell.length_b   1.000
_cell.length_c   1.000
_cell.angle_alpha   90.00
_cell.angle_beta   90.00
_cell.angle_gamma   90.00
#
_symmetry.space_group_name_H-M   'P 1'
#
loop_
_entity.id
_entity.type
_entity.pdbx_description
1 polymer ?
#
loop_
_entity_poly.entity_id
_entity_poly.type
_entity_poly.pdbx_seq_one_letter_code
_entity_poly.pdbx_strand_id
1 'polypeptide(L)'
;ANASLPEADRHDTSSIYRKLTLAQLQQEVPQINWLEYLTSFLDADITKDEMVVAYAMPYFIEMGKIIADSDRRVIHNYVMWRLVMDIVPHMIDDYQQKHTEFRRIMQGIQSERNRWS
;
A
#
# COMPACT_ATOMS: atom_id res chain seq x y z
N ALA A 1 -11.86 -0.67 -1.69
CA ALA A 1 -12.19 -0.24 -3.06
C ALA A 1 -12.72 1.19 -3.12
N ASN A 2 -13.44 1.69 -2.11
CA ASN A 2 -14.08 3.02 -2.19
C ASN A 2 -13.11 4.22 -2.16
N ALA A 3 -11.95 4.09 -1.50
CA ALA A 3 -10.95 5.17 -1.44
C ALA A 3 -10.03 5.22 -2.68
N SER A 4 -9.88 4.10 -3.39
CA SER A 4 -8.95 3.98 -4.51
C SER A 4 -9.64 4.41 -5.81
N LEU A 5 -8.98 5.28 -6.59
CA LEU A 5 -9.47 5.66 -7.93
C LEU A 5 -9.54 4.43 -8.84
N PRO A 6 -10.58 4.29 -9.68
CA PRO A 6 -10.62 3.30 -10.75
C PRO A 6 -9.39 3.37 -11.65
N GLU A 7 -8.99 2.24 -12.24
CA GLU A 7 -7.80 2.17 -13.09
C GLU A 7 -7.89 3.11 -14.31
N ALA A 8 -9.08 3.24 -14.91
CA ALA A 8 -9.34 4.13 -16.03
C ALA A 8 -9.01 5.61 -15.72
N ASP A 9 -9.23 6.04 -14.48
CA ASP A 9 -9.03 7.43 -14.05
C ASP A 9 -7.57 7.71 -13.65
N ARG A 10 -6.68 6.71 -13.70
CA ARG A 10 -5.25 6.84 -13.39
C ARG A 10 -4.36 7.07 -14.62
N HIS A 11 -4.92 7.00 -15.82
CA HIS A 11 -4.14 7.08 -17.06
C HIS A 11 -3.61 8.49 -17.35
N ASP A 12 -4.30 9.55 -16.90
CA ASP A 12 -3.79 10.91 -17.05
C ASP A 12 -2.89 11.27 -15.86
N THR A 13 -1.62 10.93 -16.00
CA THR A 13 -0.60 11.18 -14.97
C THR A 13 -0.37 12.67 -14.72
N SER A 14 -0.73 13.54 -15.68
CA SER A 14 -0.57 14.99 -15.55
C SER A 14 -1.66 15.61 -14.66
N SER A 15 -2.90 15.12 -14.75
CA SER A 15 -4.02 15.64 -13.96
C SER A 15 -3.97 15.22 -12.49
N ILE A 16 -3.32 14.10 -12.18
CA ILE A 16 -3.15 13.60 -10.81
C ILE A 16 -1.79 13.99 -10.19
N TYR A 17 -0.92 14.68 -10.92
CA TYR A 17 0.38 15.13 -10.44
C TYR A 17 0.24 16.26 -9.42
N ARG A 18 0.58 16.00 -8.16
CA ARG A 18 0.65 17.03 -7.13
C ARG A 18 2.03 17.08 -6.50
N LYS A 19 2.76 18.17 -6.72
CA LYS A 19 4.07 18.42 -6.11
C LYS A 19 3.92 19.35 -4.90
N LEU A 20 4.42 18.93 -3.74
CA LEU A 20 4.33 19.66 -2.47
C LEU A 20 5.53 19.31 -1.56
N THR A 21 5.78 20.09 -0.52
CA THR A 21 6.79 19.74 0.49
C THR A 21 6.28 18.65 1.43
N LEU A 22 7.18 17.92 2.09
CA LEU A 22 6.81 16.98 3.15
C LEU A 22 6.04 17.66 4.29
N ALA A 23 6.38 18.91 4.62
CA ALA A 23 5.64 19.70 5.59
C ALA A 23 4.18 19.93 5.17
N GLN A 24 3.93 20.23 3.90
CA GLN A 24 2.57 20.39 3.35
C GLN A 24 1.83 19.04 3.35
N LEU A 25 2.49 17.95 2.97
CA LEU A 25 1.90 16.61 3.00
C LEU A 25 1.48 16.21 4.43
N GLN A 26 2.33 16.51 5.40
CA GLN A 26 2.05 16.25 6.82
C GLN A 26 0.84 17.04 7.34
N GLN A 27 0.60 18.25 6.83
CA GLN A 27 -0.58 19.04 7.19
C GLN A 27 -1.86 18.47 6.58
N GLU A 28 -1.81 18.02 5.33
CA GLU A 28 -2.99 17.48 4.64
C GLU A 28 -3.38 16.08 5.10
N VAL A 29 -2.39 15.25 5.45
CA VAL A 29 -2.59 13.88 5.93
C VAL A 29 -1.78 13.66 7.21
N PRO A 30 -2.29 14.15 8.37
CA PRO A 30 -1.56 14.15 9.63
C PRO A 30 -1.50 12.76 10.31
N GLN A 31 -2.29 11.79 9.84
CA GLN A 31 -2.40 10.47 10.47
C GLN A 31 -1.17 9.59 10.26
N ILE A 32 -0.27 9.98 9.36
CA ILE A 32 1.00 9.31 9.10
C ILE A 32 2.13 10.29 9.41
N ASN A 33 3.14 9.84 10.14
CA ASN A 33 4.38 10.60 10.30
C ASN A 33 5.27 10.36 9.07
N TRP A 34 5.12 11.20 8.04
CA TRP A 34 5.75 10.98 6.74
C TRP A 34 7.27 11.06 6.78
N LEU A 35 7.81 11.95 7.61
CA LEU A 35 9.26 12.09 7.76
C LEU A 35 9.86 10.84 8.41
N GLU A 36 9.27 10.35 9.50
CA GLU A 36 9.70 9.11 10.15
C GLU A 36 9.54 7.91 9.22
N TYR A 37 8.41 7.83 8.50
CA TYR A 37 8.16 6.76 7.55
C TYR A 37 9.26 6.71 6.48
N LEU A 38 9.55 7.81 5.80
CA LEU A 38 10.54 7.82 4.72
C LEU A 38 11.97 7.60 5.22
N THR A 39 12.34 8.19 6.36
CA THR A 39 13.68 8.01 6.95
C THR A 39 13.91 6.61 7.52
N SER A 40 12.85 5.83 7.76
CA SER A 40 12.99 4.46 8.29
C SER A 40 13.57 3.45 7.28
N PHE A 41 13.49 3.73 5.99
CA PHE A 41 13.95 2.80 4.94
C PHE A 41 14.77 3.47 3.82
N LEU A 42 14.80 4.79 3.73
CA LEU A 42 15.67 5.52 2.80
C LEU A 42 16.94 5.96 3.52
N ASP A 43 18.09 5.55 2.98
CA ASP A 43 19.41 6.01 3.42
C ASP A 43 19.73 7.37 2.78
N ALA A 44 19.00 8.40 3.20
CA ALA A 44 19.12 9.77 2.71
C ALA A 44 18.77 10.79 3.80
N ASP A 45 19.40 11.97 3.75
CA ASP A 45 19.07 13.09 4.63
C ASP A 45 17.79 13.79 4.15
N ILE A 46 16.65 13.27 4.58
CA ILE A 46 15.32 13.78 4.22
C ILE A 46 14.89 14.81 5.26
N THR A 47 14.47 15.99 4.79
CA THR A 47 14.00 17.08 5.65
C THR A 47 12.54 17.41 5.39
N LYS A 48 11.93 18.26 6.23
CA LYS A 48 10.53 18.69 6.07
C LYS A 48 10.29 19.51 4.79
N ASP A 49 11.34 20.12 4.25
CA ASP A 49 11.30 20.93 3.04
C ASP A 49 11.48 20.08 1.76
N GLU A 50 11.71 18.77 1.91
CA GLU A 50 11.85 17.84 0.79
C GLU A 50 10.61 17.87 -0.11
N MET A 51 10.84 17.97 -1.43
CA MET A 51 9.76 18.05 -2.41
C MET A 51 9.34 16.65 -2.84
N VAL A 52 8.07 16.32 -2.63
CA VAL A 52 7.49 15.03 -3.01
C VAL A 52 6.39 15.21 -4.06
N VAL A 53 6.19 14.17 -4.86
CA VAL A 53 5.09 14.09 -5.84
C VAL A 53 4.09 13.06 -5.34
N ALA A 54 2.86 13.49 -5.09
CA ALA A 54 1.75 12.62 -4.77
C ALA A 54 0.82 12.48 -5.98
N TYR A 55 0.69 11.25 -6.49
CA TYR A 55 -0.21 10.92 -7.61
C TYR A 55 -1.64 10.60 -7.20
N ALA A 56 -1.92 10.51 -5.90
CA ALA A 56 -3.22 10.04 -5.41
C ALA A 56 -3.59 10.73 -4.10
N MET A 57 -3.56 12.07 -4.09
CA MET A 57 -3.90 12.81 -2.87
C MET A 57 -5.29 12.50 -2.30
N PRO A 58 -6.37 12.41 -3.12
CA PRO A 58 -7.68 12.05 -2.60
C PRO A 58 -7.66 10.70 -1.86
N TYR A 59 -6.89 9.74 -2.36
CA TYR A 59 -6.70 8.45 -1.69
C TYR A 59 -5.98 8.61 -0.35
N PHE A 60 -4.89 9.39 -0.26
CA PHE A 60 -4.20 9.58 1.03
C PHE A 60 -5.08 10.24 2.07
N ILE A 61 -5.93 11.18 1.68
CA ILE A 61 -6.88 11.83 2.59
C ILE A 61 -7.91 10.82 3.11
N GLU A 62 -8.55 10.06 2.22
CA GLU A 62 -9.52 9.03 2.62
C GLU A 62 -8.87 7.90 3.43
N MET A 63 -7.66 7.49 3.06
CA MET A 63 -6.87 6.52 3.81
C MET A 63 -6.57 7.05 5.22
N GLY A 64 -6.17 8.32 5.35
CA GLY A 64 -5.96 8.97 6.64
C GLY A 64 -7.21 8.91 7.52
N LYS A 65 -8.40 9.17 6.96
CA LYS A 65 -9.67 9.03 7.69
C LYS A 65 -9.93 7.60 8.17
N ILE A 66 -9.71 6.60 7.31
CA ILE A 66 -9.87 5.19 7.66
C ILE A 66 -8.89 4.80 8.78
N ILE A 67 -7.64 5.25 8.70
CA ILE A 67 -6.62 5.00 9.73
C ILE A 67 -7.03 5.62 11.08
N ALA A 68 -7.57 6.84 11.06
CA ALA A 68 -8.01 7.52 12.28
C ALA A 68 -9.23 6.83 12.94
N ASP A 69 -10.15 6.29 12.14
CA ASP A 69 -11.40 5.66 12.62
C ASP A 69 -11.21 4.18 12.98
N SER A 70 -10.18 3.52 12.44
CA SER A 70 -9.94 2.10 12.64
C SER A 70 -9.15 1.83 13.92
N ASP A 71 -9.52 0.77 14.64
CA ASP A 71 -8.73 0.29 15.77
C ASP A 71 -7.33 -0.13 15.30
N ARG A 72 -6.32 0.21 16.11
CA ARG A 72 -4.91 -0.05 15.81
C ARG A 72 -4.63 -1.53 15.57
N ARG A 73 -5.30 -2.46 16.25
CA ARG A 73 -5.18 -3.92 16.04
C ARG A 73 -5.67 -4.31 14.65
N VAL A 74 -6.74 -3.70 14.15
CA VAL A 74 -7.27 -3.97 12.81
C VAL A 74 -6.25 -3.57 11.75
N ILE A 75 -5.66 -2.38 11.88
CA ILE A 75 -4.62 -1.90 10.95
C ILE A 75 -3.41 -2.84 10.97
N HIS A 76 -2.89 -3.21 12.14
CA HIS A 76 -1.76 -4.14 12.24
C HIS A 76 -2.05 -5.51 11.65
N ASN A 77 -3.22 -6.09 11.94
CA ASN A 77 -3.62 -7.38 11.38
C ASN A 77 -3.72 -7.31 9.85
N TYR A 78 -4.24 -6.21 9.31
CA TYR A 78 -4.31 -6.00 7.86
C TYR A 78 -2.91 -5.95 7.23
N VAL A 79 -2.00 -5.15 7.77
CA VAL A 79 -0.61 -5.02 7.27
C VAL A 79 0.13 -6.36 7.38
N MET A 80 0.01 -7.05 8.51
CA MET A 80 0.64 -8.36 8.72
C MET A 80 0.09 -9.41 7.76
N TRP A 81 -1.22 -9.41 7.51
CA TRP A 81 -1.81 -10.32 6.54
C TRP A 81 -1.30 -10.07 5.11
N ARG A 82 -1.12 -8.81 4.71
CA ARG A 82 -0.51 -8.46 3.42
C ARG A 82 0.91 -9.00 3.29
N LEU A 83 1.70 -8.91 4.37
CA LEU A 83 3.05 -9.48 4.42
C LEU A 83 3.04 -11.01 4.33
N VAL A 84 2.16 -11.67 5.10
CA VAL A 84 2.00 -13.14 5.05
C VAL A 84 1.67 -13.60 3.63
N MET A 85 0.74 -12.93 2.95
CA MET A 85 0.37 -13.26 1.56
C MET A 85 1.53 -13.13 0.56
N ASP A 86 2.50 -12.25 0.83
CA ASP A 86 3.69 -12.06 0.00
C ASP A 86 4.77 -13.12 0.27
N ILE A 87 4.92 -13.54 1.53
CA ILE A 87 5.94 -14.51 1.95
C ILE A 87 5.52 -15.97 1.68
N VAL A 88 4.25 -16.32 1.84
CA VAL A 88 3.75 -17.71 1.75
C VAL A 88 4.17 -18.46 0.47
N PRO A 89 4.18 -17.85 -0.73
CA PRO A 89 4.70 -18.50 -1.94
C PRO A 89 6.15 -18.99 -1.85
N HIS A 90 6.93 -18.52 -0.88
CA HIS A 90 8.33 -18.86 -0.66
C HIS A 90 8.55 -19.81 0.54
N MET A 91 7.48 -20.23 1.21
CA MET A 91 7.53 -21.16 2.34
C MET A 91 7.50 -22.63 1.88
N ILE A 92 7.51 -23.59 2.81
CA ILE A 92 7.37 -25.02 2.50
C ILE A 92 5.99 -25.34 1.88
N ASP A 93 5.91 -26.47 1.18
CA ASP A 93 4.76 -26.87 0.34
C ASP A 93 3.40 -26.79 1.02
N ASP A 94 3.31 -27.14 2.31
CA ASP A 94 2.06 -27.09 3.09
C ASP A 94 1.44 -25.67 3.10
N TYR A 95 2.27 -24.64 3.25
CA TYR A 95 1.81 -23.25 3.23
C TYR A 95 1.47 -22.78 1.81
N GLN A 96 2.29 -23.18 0.82
CA GLN A 96 2.03 -22.86 -0.57
C GLN A 96 0.69 -23.43 -1.02
N GLN A 97 0.39 -24.70 -0.68
CA GLN A 97 -0.85 -25.37 -1.05
C GLN A 97 -2.10 -24.63 -0.54
N LYS A 98 -2.06 -24.12 0.71
CA LYS A 98 -3.15 -23.30 1.27
C LYS A 98 -3.33 -21.98 0.53
N HIS A 99 -2.24 -21.34 0.12
CA HIS A 99 -2.31 -20.14 -0.70
C HIS A 99 -2.83 -20.41 -2.11
N THR A 100 -2.45 -21.53 -2.74
CA THR A 100 -3.01 -21.98 -4.01
C THR A 100 -4.53 -22.18 -3.91
N GLU A 101 -5.00 -22.84 -2.86
CA GLU A 101 -6.41 -23.09 -2.60
C GLU A 101 -7.18 -21.76 -2.46
N PHE A 102 -6.66 -20.84 -1.66
CA PHE A 102 -7.23 -19.51 -1.50
C PHE A 102 -7.31 -18.76 -2.85
N ARG A 103 -6.24 -18.75 -3.64
CA ARG A 103 -6.23 -18.10 -4.97
C ARG A 103 -7.18 -18.78 -5.95
N ARG A 104 -7.28 -20.11 -5.94
CA ARG A 104 -8.24 -20.85 -6.76
C ARG A 104 -9.67 -20.39 -6.48
N ILE A 105 -10.04 -20.27 -5.20
CA ILE A 105 -11.39 -19.85 -4.80
C ILE A 105 -11.65 -18.38 -5.15
N MET A 106 -10.69 -17.49 -4.84
CA MET A 106 -10.87 -16.04 -4.99
C MET A 106 -10.75 -15.55 -6.44
N GLN A 107 -9.91 -16.20 -7.26
CA GLN A 107 -9.52 -15.72 -8.58
C GLN A 107 -9.85 -16.71 -9.71
N GLY A 108 -10.41 -17.88 -9.39
CA GLY A 108 -10.77 -18.91 -10.37
C GLY A 108 -9.58 -19.62 -11.03
N ILE A 109 -8.37 -19.48 -10.47
CA ILE A 109 -7.15 -20.05 -11.05
C ILE A 109 -7.17 -21.58 -10.88
N GLN A 110 -7.13 -22.32 -11.98
CA GLN A 110 -7.25 -23.80 -11.96
C GLN A 110 -5.95 -24.50 -11.53
N SER A 111 -4.78 -23.96 -11.89
CA SER A 111 -3.45 -24.51 -11.56
C SER A 111 -2.42 -23.43 -11.26
N GLU A 112 -1.40 -23.75 -10.46
CA GLU A 112 -0.25 -22.87 -10.32
C GLU A 112 0.58 -22.82 -11.60
N ARG A 113 1.16 -21.65 -11.88
CA ARG A 113 2.18 -21.54 -12.94
C ARG A 113 3.35 -22.44 -12.58
N ASN A 114 3.88 -23.11 -13.60
CA ASN A 114 5.08 -23.92 -13.42
C ASN A 114 6.20 -23.03 -12.89
N ARG A 115 6.97 -23.50 -11.91
CA ARG A 115 8.00 -22.70 -11.24
C ARG A 115 9.08 -22.17 -12.21
N TRP A 116 9.23 -22.82 -13.37
CA TRP A 116 10.21 -22.49 -14.41
C TRP A 116 9.58 -22.15 -15.78
N SER A 117 8.32 -21.72 -15.84
CA SER A 117 7.70 -21.23 -17.08
C SER A 117 8.02 -19.76 -17.35
#